data_AF-A0A2A4N1W9-F1
#
_entry.id   AF-A0A2A4N1W9-F1
#
_cell.length_a   1.000
_cell.length_b   1.000
_cell.length_c   1.000
_cell.angle_alpha   90.00
_cell.angle_beta   90.00
_cell.angle_gamma   90.00
#
_symmetry.space_group_name_H-M   'P 1'
#
loop_
_entity.id
_entity.type
_entity.pdbx_description
1 polymer ?
#
loop_
_entity_poly.entity_id
_entity_poly.type
_entity_poly.pdbx_seq_one_letter_code
_entity_poly.pdbx_strand_id
1 'polypeptide(L)' 'MAGEFILKGRVLSFTGSPFDGVPQDAARLDEAVVVGGGKVVGVGGFADLRAAHPR' A
#
# COMPACT_ATOMS: atom_id res chain seq x y z
N MET A 1 17.94 13.67 -1.57
CA MET A 1 16.60 13.57 -0.95
C MET A 1 15.64 13.08 -2.03
N ALA A 2 15.23 11.81 -1.99
CA ALA A 2 14.15 11.34 -2.86
C ALA A 2 12.82 11.69 -2.20
N GLY A 3 11.99 12.49 -2.87
CA GLY A 3 10.68 12.85 -2.37
C GLY A 3 9.71 11.66 -2.33
N GLU A 4 8.67 11.75 -1.50
CA GLU A 4 7.54 10.83 -1.52
C GLU A 4 6.76 10.91 -2.84
N PHE A 5 6.31 9.76 -3.36
CA PHE A 5 5.42 9.67 -4.52
C PHE A 5 4.41 8.54 -4.36
N ILE A 6 3.27 8.69 -5.05
CA ILE A 6 2.17 7.71 -5.04
C ILE A 6 2.19 6.92 -6.35
N LEU A 7 2.29 5.60 -6.24
CA LEU A 7 2.09 4.65 -7.33
C LEU A 7 0.62 4.22 -7.32
N LYS A 8 -0.11 4.42 -8.42
CA LYS A 8 -1.53 4.01 -8.55
C LYS A 8 -1.65 2.71 -9.34
N GLY A 9 -2.61 1.86 -8.99
CA GLY A 9 -2.92 0.62 -9.70
C GLY A 9 -3.60 -0.40 -8.81
N ARG A 10 -3.75 -1.65 -9.27
CA ARG A 10 -4.17 -2.73 -8.37
C ARG A 10 -2.98 -3.25 -7.60
N VAL A 11 -3.03 -3.12 -6.28
CA VAL A 11 -1.96 -3.52 -5.38
C VAL A 11 -2.42 -4.76 -4.63
N LEU A 12 -1.76 -5.90 -4.84
CA LEU A 12 -1.95 -7.11 -4.04
C LEU A 12 -0.82 -7.21 -3.03
N SER A 13 -1.16 -7.29 -1.75
CA SER A 13 -0.20 -7.46 -0.67
C SER A 13 -0.68 -8.51 0.33
N PHE A 14 0.24 -8.97 1.19
CA PHE A 14 -0.09 -9.87 2.29
C PHE A 14 0.22 -9.20 3.62
N THR A 15 -0.77 -9.08 4.49
CA THR A 15 -0.64 -8.46 5.83
C THR A 15 -0.37 -9.49 6.93
N GLY A 16 -0.34 -10.77 6.57
CA GLY A 16 -0.01 -11.90 7.44
C GLY A 16 0.50 -13.07 6.62
N SER A 17 0.90 -14.15 7.30
CA SER A 17 1.26 -15.40 6.63
C SER A 17 0.01 -16.04 6.05
N PRO A 18 -0.02 -16.39 4.74
CA PRO A 18 -1.14 -17.12 4.15
C PRO A 18 -1.25 -18.57 4.66
N PHE A 19 -0.30 -19.02 5.48
CA PHE A 19 -0.27 -20.37 6.05
C PHE A 19 -0.84 -20.43 7.48
N ASP A 20 -1.04 -19.28 8.13
CA ASP A 20 -1.45 -19.22 9.55
C ASP A 20 -2.99 -19.12 9.72
N GLY A 21 -3.77 -19.38 8.66
CA GLY A 21 -5.23 -19.27 8.68
C GLY A 21 -5.87 -19.46 7.31
N VAL A 22 -6.99 -18.79 7.07
CA VAL A 22 -7.63 -18.72 5.75
C VAL A 22 -6.76 -17.82 4.85
N PRO A 23 -6.18 -18.32 3.74
CA PRO A 23 -5.21 -17.56 2.95
C PRO A 23 -5.74 -16.22 2.41
N GLN A 24 -7.05 -16.16 2.15
CA GLN A 24 -7.74 -14.97 1.66
C GLN A 24 -7.74 -13.85 2.70
N ASP A 25 -7.75 -14.18 3.99
CA ASP A 25 -7.74 -13.19 5.08
C ASP A 25 -6.36 -12.52 5.23
N ALA A 26 -5.30 -13.22 4.78
CA ALA A 26 -3.94 -12.66 4.74
C ALA A 26 -3.72 -11.73 3.54
N ALA A 27 -4.54 -11.85 2.48
CA ALA A 27 -4.40 -11.07 1.25
C ALA A 27 -5.21 -9.78 1.32
N ARG A 28 -4.60 -8.68 0.84
CA ARG A 28 -5.24 -7.37 0.76
C ARG A 28 -5.07 -6.79 -0.64
N LEU A 29 -6.18 -6.28 -1.17
CA LEU A 29 -6.21 -5.51 -2.41
C LEU A 29 -6.43 -4.03 -2.09
N ASP A 30 -5.54 -3.18 -2.61
CA ASP A 30 -5.59 -1.73 -2.48
C ASP A 30 -5.38 -1.06 -3.85
N GLU A 31 -5.48 0.27 -3.89
CA GLU A 31 -5.47 1.07 -5.11
C GLU A 31 -4.17 1.87 -5.32
N ALA A 32 -3.37 2.01 -4.27
CA ALA A 32 -2.13 2.77 -4.33
C ALA A 32 -1.13 2.40 -3.23
N VAL A 33 0.14 2.72 -3.50
CA VAL A 33 1.27 2.64 -2.58
C VAL A 33 2.00 3.98 -2.54
N VAL A 34 2.35 4.44 -1.35
CA VAL A 34 3.24 5.60 -1.14
C VAL A 34 4.65 5.11 -0.87
N VAL A 35 5.61 5.60 -1.64
CA VAL A 35 7.03 5.30 -1.47
C VAL A 35 7.78 6.56 -1.07
N GLY A 36 8.55 6.49 0.01
CA GLY A 36 9.36 7.58 0.54
C GLY A 36 10.67 7.06 1.13
N GLY A 37 11.79 7.71 0.83
CA GLY A 37 13.10 7.30 1.36
C GLY A 37 13.48 5.85 1.03
N GLY A 38 13.01 5.32 -0.10
CA GLY A 38 13.26 3.93 -0.52
C GLY A 38 12.42 2.88 0.23
N LYS A 39 11.38 3.29 0.96
CA LYS A 39 10.51 2.42 1.75
C LYS A 39 9.04 2.66 1.41
N VAL A 40 8.21 1.64 1.65
CA VAL A 40 6.75 1.80 1.64
C VAL A 40 6.35 2.54 2.91
N VAL A 41 5.67 3.68 2.75
CA VAL A 41 5.19 4.51 3.87
C VAL A 41 3.66 4.56 3.96
N GLY A 42 2.95 4.02 2.96
CA GLY A 42 1.50 3.87 2.99
C GLY A 42 0.99 2.93 1.89
N VAL A 43 -0.10 2.23 2.15
CA VAL A 43 -0.83 1.38 1.18
C VAL A 43 -2.32 1.53 1.47
N GLY A 44 -3.16 1.69 0.46
CA GLY A 44 -4.58 1.94 0.68
C GLY A 44 -5.34 2.41 -0.55
N GLY A 45 -6.53 2.98 -0.30
CA GLY A 45 -7.32 3.66 -1.31
C GLY A 45 -6.59 4.88 -1.87
N PHE A 46 -6.72 5.12 -3.18
CA PHE A 46 -5.97 6.21 -3.81
C PHE A 46 -6.41 7.57 -3.27
N ALA A 47 -7.71 7.77 -3.05
CA ALA A 47 -8.24 9.02 -2.51
C ALA A 47 -7.71 9.30 -1.10
N ASP A 48 -7.69 8.29 -0.24
CA ASP A 48 -7.22 8.42 1.15
C ASP A 48 -5.73 8.74 1.20
N LEU A 49 -4.92 8.03 0.40
CA LEU A 49 -3.48 8.30 0.31
C LEU A 49 -3.18 9.67 -0.30
N ARG A 50 -3.98 10.11 -1.28
CA ARG A 50 -3.85 11.46 -1.87
C ARG A 50 -4.17 12.56 -0.87
N ALA A 51 -5.15 12.35 0.00
CA ALA A 51 -5.51 13.28 1.07
C ALA A 51 -4.44 13.31 2.19
N ALA A 52 -3.89 12.16 2.55
CA ALA A 52 -2.88 12.03 3.61
C ALA A 52 -1.47 12.47 3.17
N HIS A 53 -1.13 12.35 1.89
CA HIS A 53 0.15 12.75 1.32
C HIS A 53 -0.04 13.83 0.24
N PRO A 54 -0.37 15.07 0.65
CA PRO A 54 -0.55 16.17 -0.30
C PRO A 54 0.79 16.53 -0.95
N ARG A 55 0.93 16.18 -2.23
CA ARG A 55 2.03 16.55 -3.12
C ARG A 55 1.53 16.88 -4.51
#